data_AF-A6H0V0-F1
#
_entry.id   AF-A6H0V0-F1
#
_cell.length_a   1.000
_cell.length_b   1.000
_cell.length_c   1.000
_cell.angle_alpha   90.00
_cell.angle_beta   90.00
_cell.angle_gamma   90.00
#
_symmetry.space_group_name_H-M   'P 1'
#
loop_
_entity.id
_entity.type
_entity.pdbx_description
1 polymer ?
#
loop_
_entity_poly.entity_id
_entity_poly.type
_entity_poly.pdbx_seq_one_letter_code
_entity_poly.pdbx_strand_id
1 'polypeptide(L)'
;MENGIYAKFNTAKGSVLVKLTHDLTPGTVGNFVALAEGNLENKVKPQGTPYYDGLTFHRVIPDFMIQGGCPQGTGTGDGGYKFDDEFHPSLKHDRPGILSMANAGPGTNGTQFFITHVPTSWLDGKHTVFGHVIEGQDVVDAVEGNDVLKTLEIVRVGEEAQKWNAVEAFRTFEGSRAKREAAEKAEAEAKMEQLAAGFDKTQSGLRYKMIQKGSGKKAENGKTVSVHYEGSLESGKVFDSSYPRKKPIDFKLGQGQVIEGWDEGIALLQVGDKARFVIPSHLAYGSRGAGGAIPPNATLIFDVELMDVK
;
A
#
# COMPACT_ATOMS: atom_id res chain seq x y z
N MET A 1 36.67 -5.45 9.90
CA MET A 1 35.39 -5.25 9.18
C MET A 1 35.63 -5.54 7.72
N GLU A 2 34.76 -6.33 7.10
CA GLU A 2 34.76 -6.55 5.65
C GLU A 2 34.28 -5.30 4.92
N ASN A 3 34.52 -5.22 3.61
CA ASN A 3 33.93 -4.16 2.80
C ASN A 3 32.40 -4.21 2.89
N GLY A 4 31.77 -3.03 3.02
CA GLY A 4 30.32 -2.90 3.14
C GLY A 4 29.88 -1.69 3.94
N ILE A 5 28.57 -1.60 4.12
CA ILE A 5 27.91 -0.54 4.89
C ILE A 5 27.40 -1.16 6.19
N TYR A 6 27.66 -0.47 7.29
CA TYR A 6 27.28 -0.90 8.63
C TYR A 6 26.48 0.21 9.32
N ALA A 7 25.59 -0.19 10.22
CA ALA A 7 24.83 0.69 11.09
C ALA A 7 25.22 0.42 12.54
N LYS A 8 25.69 1.45 13.23
CA LYS A 8 26.07 1.40 14.64
C LYS A 8 25.00 2.08 15.47
N PHE A 9 24.25 1.28 16.22
CA PHE A 9 23.21 1.73 17.13
C PHE A 9 23.84 2.00 18.49
N ASN A 10 23.87 3.26 18.93
CA ASN A 10 24.42 3.62 20.23
C ASN A 10 23.30 3.82 21.24
N THR A 11 23.31 3.05 22.32
CA THR A 11 22.30 3.10 23.40
C THR A 11 22.96 3.45 24.74
N ALA A 12 22.17 3.53 25.82
CA ALA A 12 22.74 3.60 27.17
C ALA A 12 23.38 2.27 27.62
N LYS A 13 22.97 1.15 27.04
CA LYS A 13 23.39 -0.22 27.40
C LYS A 13 24.58 -0.72 26.61
N GLY A 14 25.00 0.01 25.57
CA GLY A 14 26.14 -0.32 24.73
C GLY A 14 25.90 0.04 23.27
N SER A 15 26.79 -0.42 22.40
CA SER A 15 26.67 -0.26 20.95
C SER A 15 26.35 -1.60 20.29
N VAL A 16 25.47 -1.57 19.29
CA VAL A 16 25.19 -2.71 18.40
C VAL A 16 25.71 -2.36 17.02
N LEU A 17 26.50 -3.24 16.42
CA LEU A 17 26.99 -3.08 15.05
C LEU A 17 26.27 -4.06 14.13
N VAL A 18 25.62 -3.52 13.11
CA VAL A 18 24.83 -4.28 12.12
C VAL A 18 25.47 -4.14 10.74
N LYS A 19 25.70 -5.25 10.04
CA LYS A 19 26.08 -5.25 8.62
C LYS A 19 24.81 -5.14 7.77
N LEU A 20 24.78 -4.16 6.87
CA LEU A 20 23.64 -3.90 5.99
C LEU A 20 23.81 -4.62 4.65
N THR A 21 22.70 -5.08 4.08
CA THR A 21 22.66 -5.84 2.81
C THR A 21 22.35 -4.93 1.63
N HIS A 22 23.08 -3.81 1.51
CA HIS A 22 22.90 -2.80 0.45
C HIS A 22 23.00 -3.33 -0.99
N ASP A 23 23.64 -4.48 -1.16
CA ASP A 23 23.80 -5.24 -2.39
C ASP A 23 22.56 -6.08 -2.75
N LEU A 24 21.82 -6.56 -1.75
CA LEU A 24 20.66 -7.44 -1.92
C LEU A 24 19.32 -6.72 -1.76
N THR A 25 19.29 -5.69 -0.92
CA THR A 25 18.12 -4.86 -0.62
C THR A 25 18.47 -3.36 -0.69
N PRO A 26 18.95 -2.87 -1.85
CA PRO A 26 19.42 -1.49 -2.01
C PRO A 26 18.35 -0.44 -1.72
N GLY A 27 17.08 -0.69 -2.05
CA GLY A 27 16.00 0.28 -1.81
C GLY A 27 15.78 0.51 -0.32
N THR A 28 15.67 -0.59 0.43
CA THR A 28 15.41 -0.58 1.87
C THR A 28 16.60 -0.03 2.65
N VAL A 29 17.81 -0.47 2.31
CA VAL A 29 19.03 0.07 2.93
C VAL A 29 19.21 1.55 2.55
N GLY A 30 18.86 1.94 1.32
CA GLY A 30 18.88 3.33 0.86
C GLY A 30 18.00 4.23 1.72
N ASN A 31 16.76 3.80 1.96
CA ASN A 31 15.83 4.50 2.87
C ASN A 31 16.43 4.64 4.28
N PHE A 32 16.87 3.54 4.87
CA PHE A 32 17.37 3.51 6.25
C PHE A 32 18.63 4.37 6.44
N VAL A 33 19.61 4.23 5.54
CA VAL A 33 20.86 5.00 5.59
C VAL A 33 20.59 6.49 5.35
N ALA A 34 19.77 6.84 4.35
CA ALA A 34 19.47 8.24 4.07
C ALA A 34 18.70 8.91 5.22
N LEU A 35 17.84 8.18 5.94
CA LEU A 35 17.20 8.66 7.17
C LEU A 35 18.20 8.82 8.32
N ALA A 36 19.07 7.84 8.55
CA ALA A 36 20.10 7.89 9.58
C ALA A 36 21.00 9.12 9.41
N GLU A 37 21.35 9.46 8.17
CA GLU A 37 22.20 10.62 7.86
C GLU A 37 21.43 11.94 7.72
N GLY A 38 20.10 11.91 7.80
CA GLY A 38 19.26 13.09 7.60
C GLY A 38 19.15 13.57 6.16
N ASN A 39 19.58 12.76 5.18
CA ASN A 39 19.59 13.10 3.77
C ASN A 39 18.23 12.90 3.08
N LEU A 40 17.28 12.20 3.72
CA LEU A 40 15.94 11.93 3.17
C LEU A 40 14.86 12.84 3.76
N GLU A 41 14.13 13.52 2.88
CA GLU A 41 12.96 14.33 3.25
C GLU A 41 11.87 13.46 3.90
N ASN A 42 11.26 13.97 4.96
CA ASN A 42 10.20 13.32 5.71
C ASN A 42 9.34 14.35 6.45
N LYS A 43 8.21 13.94 7.01
CA LYS A 43 7.26 14.84 7.70
C LYS A 43 7.57 15.11 9.18
N VAL A 44 8.62 14.50 9.73
CA VAL A 44 8.90 14.50 11.17
C VAL A 44 10.07 15.41 11.53
N LYS A 45 11.21 15.22 10.87
CA LYS A 45 12.44 16.00 11.09
C LYS A 45 12.85 16.69 9.80
N PRO A 46 13.31 17.95 9.87
CA PRO A 46 13.81 18.66 8.69
C PRO A 46 15.03 17.95 8.12
N GLN A 47 15.21 18.06 6.80
CA GLN A 47 16.38 17.53 6.12
C GLN A 47 17.67 18.12 6.72
N GLY A 48 18.72 17.29 6.75
CA GLY A 48 19.97 17.56 7.46
C GLY A 48 19.97 17.12 8.92
N THR A 49 18.84 16.67 9.47
CA THR A 49 18.75 16.14 10.84
C THR A 49 18.65 14.61 10.83
N PRO A 50 19.57 13.89 11.49
CA PRO A 50 19.47 12.44 11.68
C PRO A 50 18.09 12.00 12.22
N TYR A 51 17.42 11.14 11.46
CA TYR A 51 16.03 10.76 11.75
C TYR A 51 15.92 9.95 13.05
N TYR A 52 16.81 8.97 13.23
CA TYR A 52 16.72 7.96 14.28
C TYR A 52 17.24 8.41 15.65
N ASP A 53 18.05 9.47 15.69
CA ASP A 53 18.65 9.96 16.92
C ASP A 53 17.58 10.43 17.92
N GLY A 54 17.68 9.92 19.14
CA GLY A 54 16.75 10.20 20.23
C GLY A 54 15.44 9.43 20.19
N LEU A 55 15.21 8.56 19.20
CA LEU A 55 14.01 7.73 19.15
C LEU A 55 14.08 6.58 20.16
N THR A 56 12.92 6.02 20.51
CA THR A 56 12.82 4.93 21.49
C THR A 56 12.57 3.57 20.86
N PHE A 57 13.03 2.53 21.54
CA PHE A 57 12.57 1.16 21.34
C PHE A 57 11.21 0.98 22.04
N HIS A 58 10.15 1.42 21.36
CA HIS A 58 8.79 1.50 21.91
C HIS A 58 8.13 0.14 22.15
N ARG A 59 8.63 -0.92 21.51
CA ARG A 59 8.09 -2.27 21.67
C ARG A 59 9.24 -3.28 21.76
N VAL A 60 9.35 -3.90 22.92
CA VAL A 60 10.35 -4.93 23.22
C VAL A 60 9.59 -6.16 23.69
N ILE A 61 9.82 -7.29 23.03
CA ILE A 61 9.20 -8.57 23.38
C ILE A 61 10.33 -9.57 23.64
N PRO A 62 10.51 -10.03 24.89
CA PRO A 62 11.50 -11.05 25.23
C PRO A 62 11.38 -12.27 24.31
N ASP A 63 12.53 -12.85 23.96
CA ASP A 63 12.62 -14.03 23.07
C ASP A 63 11.94 -13.83 21.71
N PHE A 64 11.80 -12.57 21.27
CA PHE A 64 11.28 -12.25 19.96
C PHE A 64 12.07 -11.14 19.27
N MET A 65 11.88 -9.88 19.67
CA MET A 65 12.53 -8.73 19.02
C MET A 65 12.46 -7.44 19.83
N ILE A 66 13.32 -6.49 19.47
CA ILE A 66 13.22 -5.06 19.82
C ILE A 66 12.80 -4.26 18.58
N GLN A 67 11.82 -3.37 18.70
CA GLN A 67 11.28 -2.55 17.61
C GLN A 67 11.46 -1.06 17.91
N GLY A 68 11.99 -0.34 16.91
CA GLY A 68 12.30 1.09 16.97
C GLY A 68 11.87 1.85 15.72
N GLY A 69 12.34 3.09 15.58
CA GLY A 69 12.10 3.92 14.38
C GLY A 69 10.72 4.59 14.31
N CYS A 70 9.94 4.55 15.40
CA CYS A 70 8.69 5.29 15.52
C CYS A 70 8.95 6.67 16.14
N PRO A 71 8.64 7.77 15.44
CA PRO A 71 8.92 9.13 15.92
C PRO A 71 8.10 9.52 17.16
N GLN A 72 6.91 8.93 17.31
CA GLN A 72 6.00 9.20 18.42
C GLN A 72 6.21 8.25 19.61
N GLY A 73 7.02 7.19 19.45
CA GLY A 73 7.13 6.13 20.46
C GLY A 73 5.86 5.31 20.70
N THR A 74 4.81 5.46 19.88
CA THR A 74 3.52 4.76 20.05
C THR A 74 3.38 3.49 19.22
N GLY A 75 4.31 3.26 18.28
CA GLY A 75 4.24 2.19 17.28
C GLY A 75 3.38 2.51 16.04
N THR A 76 2.73 3.68 16.00
CA THR A 76 1.87 4.08 14.86
C THR A 76 2.48 5.15 13.96
N GLY A 77 3.55 5.81 14.39
CA GLY A 77 4.18 6.90 13.64
C GLY A 77 5.17 6.40 12.57
N ASP A 78 5.31 7.17 11.50
CA ASP A 78 6.31 6.97 10.45
C ASP A 78 6.80 8.30 9.84
N GLY A 79 7.59 8.23 8.77
CA GLY A 79 8.15 9.38 8.05
C GLY A 79 7.16 10.12 7.13
N GLY A 80 5.91 9.65 7.02
CA GLY A 80 4.86 10.24 6.19
C GLY A 80 4.73 9.64 4.79
N TYR A 81 5.35 8.49 4.53
CA TYR A 81 5.33 7.75 3.27
C TYR A 81 5.42 6.23 3.51
N LYS A 82 5.12 5.45 2.46
CA LYS A 82 5.18 3.98 2.46
C LYS A 82 5.85 3.47 1.18
N PHE A 83 6.70 2.45 1.31
CA PHE A 83 7.38 1.81 0.18
C PHE A 83 7.24 0.29 0.19
N ASP A 84 7.52 -0.30 -0.98
CA ASP A 84 7.35 -1.72 -1.27
C ASP A 84 8.28 -2.62 -0.44
N ASP A 85 7.95 -3.91 -0.35
CA ASP A 85 8.84 -4.91 0.23
C ASP A 85 9.95 -5.31 -0.76
N GLU A 86 11.09 -5.72 -0.24
CA GLU A 86 12.28 -6.07 -1.03
C GLU A 86 12.87 -7.39 -0.51
N PHE A 87 12.34 -8.51 -0.98
CA PHE A 87 12.74 -9.83 -0.50
C PHE A 87 13.88 -10.44 -1.34
N HIS A 88 14.85 -11.05 -0.67
CA HIS A 88 15.90 -11.83 -1.32
C HIS A 88 15.89 -13.29 -0.80
N PRO A 89 16.03 -14.32 -1.65
CA PRO A 89 15.93 -15.72 -1.23
C PRO A 89 16.92 -16.15 -0.14
N SER A 90 18.10 -15.52 -0.09
CA SER A 90 19.14 -15.79 0.92
C SER A 90 18.95 -15.03 2.23
N LEU A 91 18.01 -14.08 2.30
CA LEU A 91 17.76 -13.29 3.50
C LEU A 91 16.55 -13.85 4.24
N LYS A 92 16.81 -14.37 5.43
CA LYS A 92 15.85 -15.09 6.27
C LYS A 92 16.04 -14.71 7.74
N HIS A 93 14.99 -14.95 8.53
CA HIS A 93 15.01 -14.79 9.97
C HIS A 93 15.49 -16.08 10.64
N ASP A 94 16.67 -16.56 10.27
CA ASP A 94 17.20 -17.89 10.64
C ASP A 94 18.10 -17.88 11.88
N ARG A 95 18.38 -16.70 12.44
CA ARG A 95 19.25 -16.51 13.62
C ARG A 95 18.86 -15.26 14.44
N PRO A 96 19.41 -15.12 15.65
CA PRO A 96 19.38 -13.85 16.38
C PRO A 96 20.01 -12.69 15.59
N GLY A 97 19.55 -11.48 15.88
CA GLY A 97 20.17 -10.25 15.38
C GLY A 97 19.79 -9.89 13.96
N ILE A 98 18.68 -10.40 13.42
CA ILE A 98 18.23 -10.03 12.07
C ILE A 98 17.53 -8.67 12.13
N LEU A 99 18.03 -7.70 11.36
CA LEU A 99 17.44 -6.36 11.22
C LEU A 99 16.46 -6.35 10.05
N SER A 100 15.21 -5.99 10.33
CA SER A 100 14.13 -6.03 9.34
C SER A 100 13.15 -4.86 9.48
N MET A 101 12.46 -4.53 8.38
CA MET A 101 11.46 -3.47 8.38
C MET A 101 10.17 -3.94 9.07
N ALA A 102 9.64 -3.09 9.96
CA ALA A 102 8.29 -3.28 10.47
C ALA A 102 7.27 -2.75 9.44
N ASN A 103 6.21 -3.51 9.21
CA ASN A 103 5.13 -3.15 8.30
C ASN A 103 3.77 -3.59 8.85
N ALA A 104 2.68 -3.06 8.28
CA ALA A 104 1.29 -3.39 8.61
C ALA A 104 0.62 -4.26 7.52
N GLY A 105 1.44 -4.93 6.70
CA GLY A 105 1.03 -5.64 5.49
C GLY A 105 1.92 -5.32 4.30
N PRO A 106 1.72 -6.00 3.15
CA PRO A 106 2.55 -5.84 1.98
C PRO A 106 2.65 -4.38 1.51
N GLY A 107 3.86 -3.93 1.20
CA GLY A 107 4.16 -2.60 0.67
C GLY A 107 3.89 -1.44 1.63
N THR A 108 3.99 -1.69 2.94
CA THR A 108 3.78 -0.67 3.98
C THR A 108 5.03 -0.38 4.82
N ASN A 109 6.22 -0.63 4.26
CA ASN A 109 7.48 -0.25 4.90
C ASN A 109 7.57 1.28 5.03
N GLY A 110 8.24 1.75 6.09
CA GLY A 110 8.41 3.17 6.36
C GLY A 110 9.70 3.44 7.10
N THR A 111 9.61 3.91 8.34
CA THR A 111 10.81 4.23 9.15
C THR A 111 11.07 3.21 10.24
N GLN A 112 10.05 2.46 10.65
CA GLN A 112 10.13 1.50 11.74
C GLN A 112 10.87 0.22 11.34
N PHE A 113 11.68 -0.28 12.25
CA PHE A 113 12.46 -1.50 12.08
C PHE A 113 12.42 -2.33 13.37
N PHE A 114 12.82 -3.59 13.29
CA PHE A 114 13.06 -4.43 14.46
C PHE A 114 14.33 -5.26 14.31
N ILE A 115 14.91 -5.66 15.44
CA ILE A 115 16.06 -6.58 15.53
C ILE A 115 15.63 -7.79 16.35
N THR A 116 15.85 -9.00 15.83
CA THR A 116 15.40 -10.24 16.48
C THR A 116 16.30 -10.67 17.65
N HIS A 117 15.72 -11.28 18.69
CA HIS A 117 16.44 -12.00 19.74
C HIS A 117 16.73 -13.46 19.34
N VAL A 118 15.86 -14.05 18.52
CA VAL A 118 15.88 -15.47 18.15
C VAL A 118 15.55 -15.67 16.67
N PRO A 119 15.75 -16.87 16.08
CA PRO A 119 15.19 -17.19 14.77
C PRO A 119 13.66 -17.04 14.74
N THR A 120 13.13 -16.40 13.70
CA THR A 120 11.70 -16.05 13.58
C THR A 120 11.17 -16.33 12.17
N SER A 121 11.33 -17.57 11.68
CA SER A 121 11.03 -17.97 10.29
C SER A 121 9.60 -17.69 9.81
N TRP A 122 8.63 -17.53 10.71
CA TRP A 122 7.26 -17.13 10.36
C TRP A 122 7.13 -15.70 9.79
N LEU A 123 8.20 -14.91 9.87
CA LEU A 123 8.34 -13.56 9.29
C LEU A 123 8.94 -13.58 7.87
N ASP A 124 9.46 -14.72 7.40
CA ASP A 124 10.08 -14.83 6.08
C ASP A 124 9.08 -14.53 4.97
N GLY A 125 9.49 -13.66 4.03
CA GLY A 125 8.63 -13.20 2.93
C GLY A 125 7.48 -12.28 3.37
N LYS A 126 7.49 -11.81 4.63
CA LYS A 126 6.53 -10.82 5.15
C LYS A 126 7.21 -9.51 5.55
N HIS A 127 8.44 -9.58 6.05
CA HIS A 127 9.23 -8.42 6.46
C HIS A 127 10.54 -8.38 5.70
N THR A 128 10.89 -7.22 5.14
CA THR A 128 12.15 -7.03 4.43
C THR A 128 13.31 -7.11 5.41
N VAL A 129 14.14 -8.15 5.27
CA VAL A 129 15.43 -8.28 5.97
C VAL A 129 16.44 -7.40 5.24
N PHE A 130 17.08 -6.47 5.95
CA PHE A 130 18.05 -5.54 5.34
C PHE A 130 19.37 -5.40 6.09
N GLY A 131 19.59 -6.25 7.11
CA GLY A 131 20.85 -6.32 7.81
C GLY A 131 20.88 -7.39 8.89
N HIS A 132 22.03 -7.54 9.52
CA HIS A 132 22.20 -8.42 10.67
C HIS A 132 23.28 -7.94 11.64
N VAL A 133 23.06 -8.17 12.93
CA VAL A 133 24.02 -7.90 13.99
C VAL A 133 25.27 -8.74 13.76
N ILE A 134 26.43 -8.07 13.85
CA ILE A 134 27.75 -8.69 13.86
C ILE A 134 28.45 -8.52 15.21
N GLU A 135 28.11 -7.47 15.98
CA GLU A 135 28.61 -7.23 17.33
C GLU A 135 27.51 -6.61 18.20
N GLY A 136 27.44 -6.97 19.48
CA GLY A 136 26.48 -6.39 20.44
C GLY A 136 25.11 -7.05 20.48
N GLN A 137 25.00 -8.36 20.21
CA GLN A 137 23.74 -9.10 20.39
C GLN A 137 23.29 -9.11 21.87
N ASP A 138 24.24 -9.19 22.80
CA ASP A 138 24.00 -9.04 24.24
C ASP A 138 23.39 -7.68 24.59
N VAL A 139 23.78 -6.61 23.87
CA VAL A 139 23.17 -5.29 24.02
C VAL A 139 21.74 -5.29 23.48
N VAL A 140 21.49 -5.93 22.32
CA VAL A 140 20.13 -6.11 21.78
C VAL A 140 19.26 -6.81 22.82
N ASP A 141 19.75 -7.91 23.40
CA ASP A 141 19.05 -8.72 24.39
C ASP A 141 18.82 -7.98 25.72
N ALA A 142 19.67 -7.00 26.04
CA ALA A 142 19.54 -6.17 27.22
C ALA A 142 18.59 -4.98 27.03
N VAL A 143 18.24 -4.55 25.82
CA VAL A 143 17.35 -3.41 25.58
C VAL A 143 15.97 -3.65 26.19
N GLU A 144 15.43 -2.64 26.87
CA GLU A 144 14.10 -2.65 27.48
C GLU A 144 13.16 -1.65 26.79
N GLY A 145 11.86 -1.80 27.05
CA GLY A 145 10.86 -0.90 26.51
C GLY A 145 11.13 0.56 26.89
N ASN A 146 11.06 1.45 25.88
CA ASN A 146 11.36 2.88 25.97
C ASN A 146 12.83 3.25 26.13
N ASP A 147 13.77 2.30 26.06
CA ASP A 147 15.19 2.64 25.94
C ASP A 147 15.42 3.52 24.71
N VAL A 148 16.32 4.50 24.86
CA VAL A 148 16.60 5.51 23.83
C VAL A 148 17.76 5.06 22.94
N LEU A 149 17.53 5.09 21.62
CA LEU A 149 18.57 5.08 20.62
C LEU A 149 19.22 6.47 20.59
N LYS A 150 20.39 6.60 21.23
CA LYS A 150 21.07 7.90 21.36
C LYS A 150 21.48 8.44 20.01
N THR A 151 22.23 7.64 19.26
CA THR A 151 22.64 7.94 17.89
C THR A 151 22.59 6.69 17.03
N LEU A 152 22.34 6.88 15.74
CA LEU A 152 22.51 5.85 14.71
C LEU A 152 23.54 6.30 13.68
N GLU A 153 24.73 5.70 13.73
CA GLU A 153 25.85 6.08 12.86
C GLU A 153 26.02 5.10 11.71
N ILE A 154 26.25 5.62 10.50
CA ILE A 154 26.55 4.80 9.33
C ILE A 154 28.05 4.73 9.10
N VAL A 155 28.59 3.51 9.10
CA VAL A 155 30.02 3.24 8.88
C VAL A 155 30.19 2.58 7.50
N ARG A 156 31.03 3.16 6.65
CA ARG A 156 31.32 2.66 5.29
C ARG A 156 32.75 2.15 5.22
N VAL A 157 32.93 0.90 4.81
CA VAL A 157 34.23 0.25 4.68
C VAL A 157 34.45 -0.17 3.23
N GLY A 158 35.55 0.29 2.62
CA GLY A 158 35.88 0.04 1.22
C GLY A 158 35.35 1.09 0.24
N GLU A 159 35.95 1.14 -0.95
CA GLU A 159 35.65 2.19 -1.94
C GLU A 159 34.21 2.14 -2.47
N GLU A 160 33.66 0.95 -2.70
CA GLU A 160 32.29 0.82 -3.21
C GLU A 160 31.27 1.35 -2.19
N ALA A 161 31.42 0.97 -0.92
CA ALA A 161 30.55 1.46 0.15
C ALA A 161 30.63 2.99 0.29
N GLN A 162 31.82 3.59 0.11
CA GLN A 162 32.01 5.04 0.14
C GLN A 162 31.36 5.77 -1.03
N LYS A 163 31.36 5.17 -2.23
CA LYS A 163 30.75 5.74 -3.44
C LYS A 163 29.24 5.50 -3.51
N TRP A 164 28.73 4.52 -2.77
CA TRP A 164 27.32 4.16 -2.80
C TRP A 164 26.41 5.26 -2.24
N ASN A 165 25.37 5.62 -3.01
CA ASN A 165 24.46 6.71 -2.68
C ASN A 165 23.09 6.17 -2.21
N ALA A 166 22.81 6.37 -0.92
CA ALA A 166 21.59 5.90 -0.28
C ALA A 166 20.31 6.51 -0.87
N VAL A 167 20.34 7.82 -1.16
CA VAL A 167 19.19 8.55 -1.71
C VAL A 167 18.89 8.08 -3.13
N GLU A 168 19.93 7.88 -3.94
CA GLU A 168 19.78 7.38 -5.31
C GLU A 168 19.28 5.94 -5.35
N ALA A 169 19.79 5.06 -4.47
CA ALA A 169 19.33 3.69 -4.36
C ALA A 169 17.83 3.64 -4.03
N PHE A 170 17.39 4.42 -3.03
CA PHE A 170 15.98 4.49 -2.67
C PHE A 170 15.10 5.12 -3.77
N ARG A 171 15.55 6.21 -4.40
CA ARG A 171 14.81 6.84 -5.51
C ARG A 171 14.70 5.95 -6.73
N THR A 172 15.72 5.15 -7.02
CA THR A 172 15.69 4.18 -8.12
C THR A 172 14.67 3.09 -7.83
N PHE A 173 14.64 2.59 -6.60
CA PHE A 173 13.66 1.61 -6.14
C PHE A 173 12.23 2.15 -6.27
N GLU A 174 11.93 3.33 -5.71
CA GLU A 174 10.61 3.96 -5.82
C GLU A 174 10.26 4.33 -7.27
N GLY A 175 11.24 4.74 -8.08
CA GLY A 175 11.05 4.99 -9.50
C GLY A 175 10.65 3.74 -10.28
N SER A 176 11.17 2.56 -9.89
CA SER A 176 10.77 1.28 -10.48
C SER A 176 9.32 0.93 -10.14
N ARG A 177 8.88 1.19 -8.90
CA ARG A 177 7.50 1.04 -8.45
C ARG A 177 6.56 1.96 -9.23
N ALA A 178 6.89 3.24 -9.33
CA ALA A 178 6.09 4.21 -10.08
C ALA A 178 5.92 3.80 -11.55
N LYS A 179 6.96 3.22 -12.17
CA LYS A 179 6.85 2.66 -13.53
C LYS A 179 5.93 1.45 -13.61
N ARG A 180 6.00 0.52 -12.64
CA ARG A 180 5.08 -0.64 -12.59
C ARG A 180 3.64 -0.20 -12.40
N GLU A 181 3.36 0.68 -11.43
CA GLU A 181 2.01 1.21 -11.18
C GLU A 181 1.47 1.98 -12.40
N ALA A 182 2.32 2.77 -13.07
CA ALA A 182 1.93 3.45 -14.30
C ALA A 182 1.63 2.48 -15.44
N ALA A 183 2.42 1.41 -15.59
CA ALA A 183 2.19 0.37 -16.59
C ALA A 183 0.89 -0.41 -16.31
N GLU A 184 0.65 -0.80 -15.06
CA GLU A 184 -0.59 -1.46 -14.62
C GLU A 184 -1.81 -0.57 -14.85
N LYS A 185 -1.72 0.72 -14.50
CA LYS A 185 -2.79 1.69 -14.77
C LYS A 185 -3.03 1.88 -16.26
N ALA A 186 -1.97 1.95 -17.07
CA ALA A 186 -2.09 2.06 -18.52
C ALA A 186 -2.70 0.80 -19.13
N GLU A 187 -2.34 -0.38 -18.64
CA GLU A 187 -2.93 -1.66 -19.05
C GLU A 187 -4.41 -1.73 -18.65
N ALA A 188 -4.76 -1.33 -17.43
CA ALA A 188 -6.15 -1.27 -16.97
C ALA A 188 -6.99 -0.29 -17.80
N GLU A 189 -6.46 0.90 -18.11
CA GLU A 189 -7.14 1.87 -18.98
C GLU A 189 -7.27 1.32 -20.42
N ALA A 190 -6.25 0.65 -20.95
CA ALA A 190 -6.31 0.02 -22.27
C ALA A 190 -7.36 -1.10 -22.32
N LYS A 191 -7.44 -1.93 -21.26
CA LYS A 191 -8.50 -2.94 -21.11
C LYS A 191 -9.88 -2.29 -21.05
N MET A 192 -10.02 -1.19 -20.31
CA MET A 192 -11.26 -0.42 -20.25
C MET A 192 -11.68 0.12 -21.63
N GLU A 193 -10.75 0.65 -22.43
CA GLU A 193 -11.08 1.14 -23.78
C GLU A 193 -11.44 0.02 -24.74
N GLN A 194 -10.83 -1.17 -24.61
CA GLN A 194 -11.24 -2.34 -25.38
C GLN A 194 -12.62 -2.84 -24.97
N LEU A 195 -12.86 -2.96 -23.66
CA LEU A 195 -14.11 -3.49 -23.10
C LEU A 195 -15.30 -2.58 -23.37
N ALA A 196 -15.09 -1.26 -23.31
CA ALA A 196 -16.12 -0.24 -23.50
C ALA A 196 -15.99 0.47 -24.85
N ALA A 197 -15.49 -0.21 -25.88
CA ALA A 197 -15.32 0.37 -27.21
C ALA A 197 -16.67 0.94 -27.73
N GLY A 198 -16.67 2.25 -28.05
CA GLY A 198 -17.87 2.97 -28.50
C GLY A 198 -18.85 3.36 -27.39
N PHE A 199 -18.40 3.37 -26.13
CA PHE A 199 -19.14 3.92 -25.00
C PHE A 199 -18.70 5.36 -24.75
N ASP A 200 -19.60 6.17 -24.20
CA ASP A 200 -19.28 7.49 -23.68
C ASP A 200 -18.49 7.37 -22.37
N LYS A 201 -17.65 8.37 -22.09
CA LYS A 201 -16.77 8.40 -20.90
C LYS A 201 -17.04 9.66 -20.08
N THR A 202 -17.22 9.49 -18.77
CA THR A 202 -17.29 10.62 -17.84
C THR A 202 -15.91 10.99 -17.30
N GLN A 203 -15.80 12.13 -16.61
CA GLN A 203 -14.53 12.60 -16.03
C GLN A 203 -13.97 11.65 -14.94
N SER A 204 -14.84 10.96 -14.21
CA SER A 204 -14.45 10.00 -13.17
C SER A 204 -13.92 8.68 -13.75
N GLY A 205 -14.14 8.44 -15.05
CA GLY A 205 -13.75 7.22 -15.75
C GLY A 205 -14.88 6.20 -15.94
N LEU A 206 -16.11 6.48 -15.49
CA LEU A 206 -17.27 5.67 -15.82
C LEU A 206 -17.45 5.62 -17.35
N ARG A 207 -17.62 4.42 -17.90
CA ARG A 207 -18.02 4.24 -19.31
C ARG A 207 -19.47 3.83 -19.38
N TYR A 208 -20.24 4.42 -20.29
CA TYR A 208 -21.64 4.07 -20.45
C TYR A 208 -22.09 4.08 -21.90
N LYS A 209 -23.11 3.26 -22.19
CA LYS A 209 -23.78 3.24 -23.49
C LYS A 209 -25.28 3.11 -23.29
N MET A 210 -26.02 4.03 -23.91
CA MET A 210 -27.48 3.95 -23.94
C MET A 210 -27.91 2.82 -24.88
N ILE A 211 -28.61 1.84 -24.34
CA ILE A 211 -29.21 0.72 -25.09
C ILE A 211 -30.60 1.10 -25.57
N GLN A 212 -31.37 1.79 -24.72
CA GLN A 212 -32.72 2.27 -25.02
C GLN A 212 -32.90 3.65 -24.41
N LYS A 213 -33.58 4.53 -25.14
CA LYS A 213 -33.97 5.85 -24.65
C LYS A 213 -35.44 5.84 -24.22
N GLY A 214 -35.69 6.18 -22.97
CA GLY A 214 -36.98 6.43 -22.39
C GLY A 214 -37.45 7.87 -22.63
N SER A 215 -38.66 8.15 -22.14
CA SER A 215 -39.32 9.46 -22.26
C SER A 215 -39.86 9.98 -20.93
N GLY A 216 -39.61 9.27 -19.83
CA GLY A 216 -40.12 9.63 -18.52
C GLY A 216 -39.23 10.65 -17.79
N LYS A 217 -39.47 10.80 -16.48
CA LYS A 217 -38.77 11.77 -15.63
C LYS A 217 -37.27 11.52 -15.59
N LYS A 218 -36.46 12.57 -15.60
CA LYS A 218 -35.01 12.46 -15.41
C LYS A 218 -34.70 12.07 -13.97
N ALA A 219 -33.65 11.27 -13.78
CA ALA A 219 -33.11 10.98 -12.46
C ALA A 219 -32.53 12.26 -11.82
N GLU A 220 -32.83 12.49 -10.55
CA GLU A 220 -32.41 13.68 -9.81
C GLU A 220 -31.79 13.29 -8.47
N ASN A 221 -30.66 13.90 -8.13
CA ASN A 221 -29.98 13.65 -6.86
C ASN A 221 -30.90 13.94 -5.66
N GLY A 222 -30.86 13.07 -4.66
CA GLY A 222 -31.70 13.13 -3.46
C GLY A 222 -33.10 12.52 -3.63
N LYS A 223 -33.55 12.22 -4.86
CA LYS A 223 -34.80 11.49 -5.12
C LYS A 223 -34.61 9.99 -4.95
N THR A 224 -35.71 9.29 -4.73
CA THR A 224 -35.68 7.82 -4.71
C THR A 224 -35.89 7.31 -6.13
N VAL A 225 -34.97 6.49 -6.61
CA VAL A 225 -35.03 5.87 -7.93
C VAL A 225 -35.29 4.38 -7.79
N SER A 226 -35.99 3.80 -8.77
CA SER A 226 -36.26 2.37 -8.86
C SER A 226 -35.58 1.81 -10.09
N VAL A 227 -34.65 0.87 -9.92
CA VAL A 227 -33.76 0.41 -11.00
C VAL A 227 -33.78 -1.11 -11.12
N HIS A 228 -34.07 -1.61 -12.33
CA HIS A 228 -33.75 -2.98 -12.70
C HIS A 228 -32.30 -3.06 -13.17
N TYR A 229 -31.65 -4.17 -12.88
CA TYR A 229 -30.23 -4.36 -13.15
C TYR A 229 -29.81 -5.82 -13.23
N GLU A 230 -28.70 -6.03 -13.94
CA GLU A 230 -27.85 -7.21 -13.91
C GLU A 230 -26.38 -6.79 -13.84
N GLY A 231 -25.68 -7.26 -12.82
CA GLY A 231 -24.26 -7.00 -12.59
C GLY A 231 -23.41 -8.23 -12.89
N SER A 232 -22.36 -8.05 -13.71
CA SER A 232 -21.44 -9.11 -14.12
C SER A 232 -19.97 -8.65 -14.08
N LEU A 233 -19.06 -9.62 -13.97
CA LEU A 233 -17.62 -9.41 -14.13
C LEU A 233 -17.25 -9.38 -15.62
N GLU A 234 -16.04 -8.91 -15.95
CA GLU A 234 -15.48 -8.94 -17.32
C GLU A 234 -15.52 -10.33 -17.97
N SER A 235 -15.47 -11.39 -17.16
CA SER A 235 -15.60 -12.78 -17.61
C SER A 235 -17.01 -13.17 -18.05
N GLY A 236 -18.01 -12.30 -17.89
CA GLY A 236 -19.43 -12.59 -18.10
C GLY A 236 -20.11 -13.29 -16.90
N LYS A 237 -19.37 -13.59 -15.83
CA LYS A 237 -19.95 -14.17 -14.61
C LYS A 237 -20.86 -13.14 -13.92
N VAL A 238 -22.17 -13.38 -13.95
CA VAL A 238 -23.16 -12.61 -13.21
C VAL A 238 -22.98 -12.83 -11.71
N PHE A 239 -22.89 -11.75 -10.94
CA PHE A 239 -22.79 -11.80 -9.48
C PHE A 239 -24.10 -11.41 -8.78
N ASP A 240 -24.93 -10.58 -9.42
CA ASP A 240 -26.25 -10.21 -8.90
C ASP A 240 -27.17 -9.73 -10.02
N SER A 241 -28.47 -10.00 -9.90
CA SER A 241 -29.49 -9.59 -10.88
C SER A 241 -30.86 -9.44 -10.21
N SER A 242 -31.58 -8.38 -10.58
CA SER A 242 -32.95 -8.12 -10.08
C SER A 242 -34.03 -8.77 -10.95
N TYR A 243 -33.71 -9.13 -12.20
CA TYR A 243 -34.68 -9.68 -13.15
C TYR A 243 -35.29 -11.03 -12.71
N PRO A 244 -34.52 -12.02 -12.20
CA PRO A 244 -35.10 -13.27 -11.72
C PRO A 244 -36.10 -13.07 -10.58
N ARG A 245 -35.88 -12.03 -9.76
CA ARG A 245 -36.72 -11.66 -8.61
C ARG A 245 -37.92 -10.81 -9.02
N LYS A 246 -37.97 -10.29 -10.25
CA LYS A 246 -39.00 -9.37 -10.77
C LYS A 246 -39.26 -8.17 -9.86
N LYS A 247 -38.23 -7.74 -9.12
CA LYS A 247 -38.31 -6.66 -8.15
C LYS A 247 -37.10 -5.73 -8.33
N PRO A 248 -37.31 -4.49 -8.79
CA PRO A 248 -36.26 -3.46 -8.83
C PRO A 248 -35.69 -3.17 -7.45
N ILE A 249 -34.50 -2.58 -7.41
CA ILE A 249 -33.94 -1.99 -6.20
C ILE A 249 -34.35 -0.52 -6.11
N ASP A 250 -34.78 -0.10 -4.91
CA ASP A 250 -35.09 1.29 -4.60
C ASP A 250 -34.00 1.87 -3.71
N PHE A 251 -33.44 3.03 -4.09
CA PHE A 251 -32.44 3.74 -3.30
C PHE A 251 -32.49 5.26 -3.55
N LYS A 252 -31.94 6.05 -2.62
CA LYS A 252 -31.77 7.50 -2.78
C LYS A 252 -30.53 7.80 -3.61
N LEU A 253 -30.73 8.44 -4.75
CA LEU A 253 -29.67 8.74 -5.70
C LEU A 253 -28.70 9.80 -5.17
N GLY A 254 -27.40 9.56 -5.31
CA GLY A 254 -26.35 10.52 -4.94
C GLY A 254 -26.17 10.67 -3.43
N GLN A 255 -26.51 9.64 -2.66
CA GLN A 255 -26.38 9.61 -1.20
C GLN A 255 -25.43 8.51 -0.71
N GLY A 256 -24.69 7.85 -1.62
CA GLY A 256 -23.75 6.78 -1.28
C GLY A 256 -24.44 5.52 -0.75
N GLN A 257 -25.72 5.29 -1.11
CA GLN A 257 -26.43 4.06 -0.77
C GLN A 257 -26.03 2.89 -1.70
N VAL A 258 -25.40 3.21 -2.83
CA VAL A 258 -24.85 2.29 -3.83
C VAL A 258 -23.42 2.72 -4.15
N ILE A 259 -22.70 1.94 -4.96
CA ILE A 259 -21.35 2.30 -5.42
C ILE A 259 -21.36 3.63 -6.20
N GLU A 260 -20.26 4.36 -6.16
CA GLU A 260 -20.15 5.70 -6.77
C GLU A 260 -20.48 5.69 -8.27
N GLY A 261 -20.04 4.66 -9.00
CA GLY A 261 -20.34 4.52 -10.43
C GLY A 261 -21.83 4.33 -10.73
N TRP A 262 -22.62 3.81 -9.78
CA TRP A 262 -24.08 3.75 -9.89
C TRP A 262 -24.73 5.10 -9.61
N ASP A 263 -24.32 5.77 -8.53
CA ASP A 263 -24.83 7.11 -8.20
C ASP A 263 -24.58 8.08 -9.36
N GLU A 264 -23.40 8.00 -9.98
CA GLU A 264 -23.07 8.77 -11.17
C GLU A 264 -23.83 8.31 -12.41
N GLY A 265 -23.81 7.01 -12.72
CA GLY A 265 -24.39 6.48 -13.96
C GLY A 265 -25.90 6.62 -14.03
N ILE A 266 -26.61 6.35 -12.92
CA ILE A 266 -28.07 6.46 -12.87
C ILE A 266 -28.54 7.92 -12.97
N ALA A 267 -27.74 8.88 -12.48
CA ALA A 267 -28.04 10.30 -12.65
C ALA A 267 -28.01 10.78 -14.12
N LEU A 268 -27.41 10.00 -15.04
CA LEU A 268 -27.44 10.27 -16.47
C LEU A 268 -28.77 9.87 -17.12
N LEU A 269 -29.55 9.02 -16.46
CA LEU A 269 -30.72 8.37 -17.05
C LEU A 269 -32.03 9.13 -16.80
N GLN A 270 -33.03 8.79 -17.59
CA GLN A 270 -34.44 9.09 -17.38
C GLN A 270 -35.29 7.82 -17.38
N VAL A 271 -36.48 7.88 -16.80
CA VAL A 271 -37.38 6.72 -16.69
C VAL A 271 -37.67 6.13 -18.08
N GLY A 272 -37.48 4.81 -18.20
CA GLY A 272 -37.56 4.03 -19.43
C GLY A 272 -36.24 3.86 -20.18
N ASP A 273 -35.16 4.52 -19.73
CA ASP A 273 -33.82 4.29 -20.28
C ASP A 273 -33.31 2.91 -19.89
N LYS A 274 -32.63 2.27 -20.84
CA LYS A 274 -31.73 1.15 -20.60
C LYS A 274 -30.32 1.56 -20.94
N ALA A 275 -29.38 1.26 -20.06
CA ALA A 275 -27.99 1.59 -20.29
C ALA A 275 -27.09 0.43 -19.84
N ARG A 276 -25.93 0.32 -20.47
CA ARG A 276 -24.82 -0.48 -19.98
C ARG A 276 -23.76 0.42 -19.39
N PHE A 277 -23.32 0.11 -18.19
CA PHE A 277 -22.21 0.75 -17.51
C PHE A 277 -21.03 -0.20 -17.44
N VAL A 278 -19.83 0.30 -17.68
CA VAL A 278 -18.56 -0.36 -17.36
C VAL A 278 -17.87 0.51 -16.33
N ILE A 279 -17.82 0.01 -15.10
CA ILE A 279 -17.47 0.75 -13.90
C ILE A 279 -16.07 0.31 -13.47
N PRO A 280 -15.05 1.19 -13.53
CA PRO A 280 -13.71 0.87 -13.06
C PRO A 280 -13.73 0.64 -11.54
N SER A 281 -12.75 -0.11 -11.05
CA SER A 281 -12.75 -0.59 -9.66
C SER A 281 -12.79 0.52 -8.61
N HIS A 282 -12.17 1.68 -8.88
CA HIS A 282 -12.18 2.83 -7.97
C HIS A 282 -13.56 3.51 -7.84
N LEU A 283 -14.48 3.31 -8.79
CA LEU A 283 -15.88 3.72 -8.70
C LEU A 283 -16.81 2.58 -8.22
N ALA A 284 -16.23 1.42 -7.89
CA ALA A 284 -16.92 0.23 -7.43
C ALA A 284 -16.44 -0.17 -6.02
N TYR A 285 -15.90 -1.38 -5.86
CA TYR A 285 -15.47 -1.93 -4.55
C TYR A 285 -13.96 -1.85 -4.30
N GLY A 286 -13.20 -1.24 -5.21
CA GLY A 286 -11.75 -1.03 -5.10
C GLY A 286 -10.97 -2.30 -4.78
N SER A 287 -9.87 -2.15 -4.03
CA SER A 287 -8.99 -3.25 -3.61
C SER A 287 -9.61 -4.22 -2.60
N ARG A 288 -10.79 -3.91 -2.05
CA ARG A 288 -11.46 -4.79 -1.07
C ARG A 288 -12.29 -5.88 -1.75
N GLY A 289 -12.86 -5.59 -2.92
CA GLY A 289 -13.90 -6.45 -3.50
C GLY A 289 -15.16 -6.51 -2.62
N ALA A 290 -16.05 -7.48 -2.89
CA ALA A 290 -17.30 -7.61 -2.15
C ALA A 290 -17.86 -9.04 -2.14
N GLY A 291 -18.29 -9.49 -0.95
CA GLY A 291 -19.14 -10.66 -0.74
C GLY A 291 -18.59 -12.00 -1.26
N GLY A 292 -17.28 -12.09 -1.51
CA GLY A 292 -16.64 -13.26 -2.13
C GLY A 292 -16.97 -13.49 -3.61
N ALA A 293 -17.97 -12.78 -4.15
CA ALA A 293 -18.38 -12.86 -5.55
C ALA A 293 -17.63 -11.85 -6.43
N ILE A 294 -17.24 -10.71 -5.87
CA ILE A 294 -16.53 -9.63 -6.55
C ILE A 294 -15.08 -9.60 -6.05
N PRO A 295 -14.09 -9.91 -6.89
CA PRO A 295 -12.69 -9.88 -6.49
C PRO A 295 -12.18 -8.45 -6.30
N PRO A 296 -11.06 -8.27 -5.56
CA PRO A 296 -10.32 -7.01 -5.51
C PRO A 296 -10.03 -6.43 -6.89
N ASN A 297 -10.11 -5.11 -7.01
CA ASN A 297 -9.80 -4.34 -8.21
C ASN A 297 -10.62 -4.72 -9.46
N ALA A 298 -11.76 -5.40 -9.28
CA ALA A 298 -12.59 -5.81 -10.40
C ALA A 298 -13.28 -4.61 -11.09
N THR A 299 -13.24 -4.61 -12.43
CA THR A 299 -14.18 -3.83 -13.24
C THR A 299 -15.54 -4.52 -13.23
N LEU A 300 -16.61 -3.74 -13.09
CA LEU A 300 -17.98 -4.26 -13.09
C LEU A 300 -18.72 -3.80 -14.34
N ILE A 301 -19.51 -4.70 -14.92
CA ILE A 301 -20.40 -4.41 -16.03
C ILE A 301 -21.83 -4.49 -15.49
N PHE A 302 -22.59 -3.41 -15.64
CA PHE A 302 -23.99 -3.37 -15.26
C PHE A 302 -24.86 -3.05 -16.46
N ASP A 303 -25.85 -3.90 -16.73
CA ASP A 303 -27.01 -3.51 -17.51
C ASP A 303 -28.07 -3.01 -16.55
N VAL A 304 -28.59 -1.80 -16.79
CA VAL A 304 -29.58 -1.15 -15.94
C VAL A 304 -30.78 -0.66 -16.74
N GLU A 305 -31.91 -0.58 -16.07
CA GLU A 305 -33.15 -0.01 -16.57
C GLU A 305 -33.78 0.87 -15.47
N LEU A 306 -33.93 2.16 -15.74
CA LEU A 306 -34.53 3.08 -14.78
C LEU A 306 -36.06 3.00 -14.88
N MET A 307 -36.69 2.45 -13.84
CA MET A 307 -38.12 2.14 -13.82
C MET A 307 -38.97 3.30 -13.30
N ASP A 308 -38.48 4.04 -12.30
CA ASP A 308 -39.26 5.11 -11.66
C ASP A 308 -38.36 6.14 -10.94
N VAL A 309 -38.89 7.35 -10.75
CA VAL A 309 -38.30 8.45 -9.97
C VAL A 309 -39.39 9.08 -9.10
N LYS A 310 -39.20 9.00 -7.78
CA LYS A 310 -40.16 9.37 -6.72
C LYS A 310 -39.72 10.62 -5.96
#